data_AF-A0A1D1XU85-F1
#
_entry.id   AF-A0A1D1XU85-F1
#
_cell.length_a   1.000
_cell.length_b   1.000
_cell.length_c   1.000
_cell.angle_alpha   90.00
_cell.angle_beta   90.00
_cell.angle_gamma   90.00
#
_symmetry.space_group_name_H-M   'P 1'
#
loop_
_entity.id
_entity.type
_entity.pdbx_description
1 polymer ?
#
loop_
_entity_poly.entity_id
_entity_poly.type
_entity_poly.pdbx_seq_one_letter_code
_entity_poly.pdbx_strand_id
1 'polypeptide(L)'
;MSLDEMAPKPQLSGIQKQVLGLYREFLRAARLKAPEERRKIEEIVSTEFKRNSKDIDRKNFLYIEHLIRRGKRQLDQLNSPGTVGLSTLKVSPSAAANKSSQADSQSDPLYNDNQQGDRCEAAARASF
;
A
#
# COMPACT_ATOMS: atom_id res chain seq x y z
N MET A 1 44.41 -14.89 17.81
CA MET A 1 43.92 -14.30 16.54
C MET A 1 42.81 -15.20 16.05
N SER A 2 41.57 -14.76 16.22
CA SER A 2 40.37 -15.56 15.97
C SER A 2 40.15 -15.75 14.46
N LEU A 3 39.89 -17.00 14.08
CA LEU A 3 39.52 -17.44 12.74
C LEU A 3 38.03 -17.18 12.51
N ASP A 4 37.61 -15.91 12.45
CA ASP A 4 36.28 -15.59 11.98
C ASP A 4 36.25 -15.69 10.45
N GLU A 5 36.05 -16.92 10.00
CA GLU A 5 35.12 -17.30 8.95
C GLU A 5 34.98 -16.29 7.80
N MET A 6 35.83 -16.48 6.77
CA MET A 6 35.65 -15.89 5.44
C MET A 6 34.44 -16.55 4.76
N ALA A 7 33.24 -16.33 5.27
CA ALA A 7 32.01 -16.77 4.63
C ALA A 7 31.92 -16.08 3.25
N PRO A 8 31.81 -16.84 2.14
CA PRO A 8 31.75 -16.24 0.82
C PRO A 8 30.53 -15.32 0.75
N LYS A 9 30.78 -14.04 0.49
CA LYS A 9 29.71 -13.04 0.33
C LYS A 9 28.74 -13.57 -0.73
N PRO A 10 27.44 -13.74 -0.41
CA PRO A 10 26.47 -14.24 -1.36
C PRO A 10 26.52 -13.39 -2.63
N GLN A 11 26.89 -14.03 -3.75
CA GLN A 11 26.97 -13.34 -5.03
C GLN A 11 25.55 -13.08 -5.50
N LEU A 12 25.14 -11.81 -5.41
CA LEU A 12 23.84 -11.38 -5.90
C LEU A 12 23.82 -11.47 -7.43
N SER A 13 22.76 -12.07 -7.97
CA SER A 13 22.48 -12.09 -9.40
C SER A 13 22.38 -10.66 -9.95
N GLY A 14 22.66 -10.48 -11.25
CA GLY A 14 22.56 -9.17 -11.92
C GLY A 14 21.19 -8.52 -11.70
N ILE A 15 20.11 -9.30 -11.79
CA ILE A 15 18.75 -8.80 -11.55
C ILE A 15 18.55 -8.36 -10.09
N GLN A 16 19.09 -9.09 -9.13
CA GLN A 16 19.01 -8.74 -7.71
C GLN A 16 19.76 -7.43 -7.41
N LYS A 17 20.94 -7.25 -8.04
CA LYS A 17 21.69 -5.98 -7.96
C LYS A 17 20.89 -4.83 -8.53
N GLN A 18 20.18 -5.03 -9.64
CA GLN A 18 19.30 -4.00 -10.22
C GLN A 18 18.12 -3.64 -9.32
N VAL A 19 17.44 -4.63 -8.73
CA VAL A 19 16.34 -4.40 -7.78
C VAL A 19 16.84 -3.58 -6.58
N LEU A 20 17.97 -3.97 -5.98
CA LEU A 20 18.54 -3.24 -4.84
C LEU A 20 19.04 -1.85 -5.22
N GLY A 21 19.62 -1.69 -6.42
CA GLY A 21 20.03 -0.39 -6.96
C GLY A 21 18.84 0.56 -7.04
N LEU A 22 17.75 0.10 -7.65
CA LEU A 22 16.51 0.86 -7.78
C LEU A 22 15.92 1.26 -6.41
N TYR A 23 15.86 0.33 -5.45
CA TYR A 23 15.39 0.64 -4.10
C TYR A 23 16.21 1.75 -3.44
N ARG A 24 17.54 1.68 -3.55
CA ARG A 24 18.45 2.69 -2.97
C ARG A 24 18.31 4.04 -3.67
N GLU A 25 18.06 4.05 -4.98
CA GLU A 25 17.83 5.28 -5.73
C GLU A 25 16.55 5.99 -5.27
N PHE A 26 15.45 5.26 -5.02
CA PHE A 26 14.25 5.85 -4.42
C PHE A 26 14.54 6.50 -3.07
N LEU A 27 15.28 5.81 -2.19
CA LEU A 27 15.65 6.38 -0.89
C LEU A 27 16.55 7.61 -1.02
N ARG A 28 17.42 7.67 -2.03
CA ARG A 28 18.24 8.86 -2.32
C ARG A 28 17.37 10.01 -2.81
N ALA A 29 16.46 9.75 -3.75
CA ALA A 29 15.53 10.76 -4.25
C ALA A 29 14.62 11.29 -3.12
N ALA A 30 14.16 10.42 -2.23
CA ALA A 30 13.35 10.80 -1.06
C ALA A 30 14.07 11.77 -0.13
N ARG A 31 15.40 11.63 0.05
CA ARG A 31 16.21 12.53 0.89
C ARG A 31 16.33 13.95 0.33
N LEU A 32 16.07 14.14 -0.96
CA LEU A 32 16.09 15.46 -1.60
C LEU A 32 14.76 16.21 -1.45
N LYS A 33 13.73 15.56 -0.89
CA LYS A 33 12.38 16.12 -0.70
C LYS A 33 12.16 16.56 0.75
N ALA A 34 11.04 17.24 0.99
CA ALA A 34 10.64 17.65 2.34
C ALA A 34 10.50 16.45 3.29
N PRO A 35 10.74 16.60 4.60
CA PRO A 35 10.77 15.47 5.55
C PRO A 35 9.46 14.69 5.62
N GLU A 36 8.31 15.35 5.43
CA GLU A 36 7.01 14.69 5.38
C GLU A 36 6.83 13.84 4.11
N GLU A 37 7.18 14.40 2.96
CA GLU A 37 7.13 13.68 1.68
C GLU A 37 8.11 12.50 1.68
N ARG A 38 9.30 12.71 2.22
CA ARG A 38 10.31 11.67 2.40
C ARG A 38 9.73 10.46 3.12
N ARG A 39 9.08 10.65 4.28
CA ARG A 39 8.49 9.55 5.05
C ARG A 39 7.43 8.79 4.24
N LYS A 40 6.54 9.53 3.56
CA LYS A 40 5.53 8.94 2.68
C LYS A 40 6.16 8.11 1.56
N ILE A 41 7.21 8.64 0.93
CA ILE A 41 7.95 7.95 -0.13
C ILE A 41 8.59 6.67 0.40
N GLU A 42 9.32 6.75 1.51
CA GLU A 42 9.99 5.61 2.14
C GLU A 42 9.00 4.51 2.51
N GLU A 43 7.85 4.87 3.08
CA GLU A 43 6.79 3.94 3.47
C GLU A 43 6.20 3.21 2.26
N ILE A 44 5.82 3.94 1.21
CA ILE A 44 5.21 3.33 0.02
C ILE A 44 6.23 2.42 -0.67
N VAL A 45 7.47 2.90 -0.87
CA VAL A 45 8.53 2.11 -1.52
C VAL A 45 8.85 0.86 -0.71
N SER A 46 8.98 0.97 0.62
CA SER A 46 9.25 -0.19 1.47
C SER A 46 8.12 -1.22 1.40
N THR A 47 6.87 -0.77 1.47
CA THR A 47 5.68 -1.62 1.41
C THR A 47 5.59 -2.36 0.08
N GLU A 48 5.77 -1.65 -1.04
CA GLU A 48 5.73 -2.23 -2.38
C GLU A 48 6.85 -3.25 -2.61
N PHE A 49 8.10 -2.93 -2.26
CA PHE A 49 9.21 -3.89 -2.41
C PHE A 49 9.02 -5.12 -1.50
N LYS A 50 8.49 -4.93 -0.29
CA LYS A 50 8.18 -6.03 0.63
C LYS A 50 7.04 -6.91 0.11
N ARG A 51 6.01 -6.31 -0.48
CA ARG A 51 4.90 -7.04 -1.11
C ARG A 51 5.39 -7.85 -2.32
N ASN A 52 6.06 -7.18 -3.25
CA ASN A 52 6.59 -7.80 -4.47
C ASN A 52 7.57 -8.95 -4.17
N SER A 53 8.36 -8.85 -3.10
CA SER A 53 9.27 -9.96 -2.72
C SER A 53 8.55 -11.21 -2.16
N LYS A 54 7.29 -11.08 -1.74
CA LYS A 54 6.44 -12.20 -1.30
C LYS A 54 5.60 -12.77 -2.44
N ASP A 55 5.02 -11.87 -3.25
CA ASP A 55 4.02 -12.24 -4.26
C ASP A 55 4.67 -12.75 -5.57
N ILE A 56 5.93 -12.42 -5.83
CA ILE A 56 6.61 -12.73 -7.11
C ILE A 56 7.60 -13.87 -6.93
N ASP A 57 7.49 -14.89 -7.78
CA ASP A 57 8.49 -15.95 -7.84
C ASP A 57 9.84 -15.42 -8.34
N ARG A 58 10.92 -15.85 -7.70
CA ARG A 58 12.31 -15.48 -7.99
C ARG A 58 12.74 -15.86 -9.40
N LYS A 59 12.05 -16.82 -10.03
CA LYS A 59 12.30 -17.29 -11.40
C LYS A 59 11.56 -16.46 -12.46
N ASN A 60 10.64 -15.58 -12.08
CA ASN A 60 9.91 -14.74 -13.02
C ASN A 60 10.73 -13.50 -13.43
N PHE A 61 11.84 -13.75 -14.14
CA PHE A 61 12.77 -12.70 -14.55
C PHE A 61 12.10 -11.62 -15.40
N LEU A 62 11.20 -12.01 -16.31
CA LEU A 62 10.50 -11.07 -17.19
C LEU A 62 9.64 -10.07 -16.42
N TYR A 63 8.91 -10.56 -15.41
CA TYR A 63 8.08 -9.69 -14.57
C TYR A 63 8.94 -8.80 -13.65
N ILE A 64 10.00 -9.36 -13.06
CA ILE A 64 10.94 -8.58 -12.23
C ILE A 64 11.57 -7.46 -13.06
N GLU A 65 11.99 -7.73 -14.29
CA GLU A 65 12.51 -6.69 -15.18
C GLU A 65 11.46 -5.65 -15.54
N HIS A 66 10.22 -6.07 -15.80
CA HIS A 66 9.12 -5.13 -16.05
C HIS A 66 8.95 -4.17 -14.87
N LEU A 67 8.97 -4.68 -13.63
CA LEU A 67 8.90 -3.85 -12.43
C LEU A 67 10.10 -2.93 -12.27
N ILE A 68 11.31 -3.40 -12.58
CA ILE A 68 12.51 -2.54 -12.57
C ILE A 68 12.37 -1.40 -13.57
N ARG A 69 11.95 -1.70 -14.81
CA ARG A 69 11.73 -0.70 -15.86
C ARG A 69 10.65 0.31 -15.45
N ARG A 70 9.55 -0.17 -14.86
CA ARG A 70 8.46 0.68 -14.35
C ARG A 70 8.93 1.58 -13.20
N GLY A 71 9.64 1.02 -12.23
CA GLY A 71 10.14 1.77 -11.07
C GLY A 71 11.17 2.84 -11.47
N LYS A 72 12.01 2.59 -12.47
CA LYS A 72 12.92 3.62 -13.01
C LYS A 72 12.16 4.84 -13.55
N ARG A 73 11.09 4.62 -14.32
CA ARG A 73 10.24 5.74 -14.80
C ARG A 73 9.61 6.52 -13.64
N GLN A 74 9.21 5.83 -12.58
CA GLN A 74 8.66 6.47 -11.37
C GLN A 74 9.73 7.27 -10.62
N LEU A 75 10.96 6.76 -10.57
CA LEU A 75 12.10 7.48 -10.00
C LEU A 75 12.41 8.76 -10.79
N ASP A 76 12.41 8.69 -12.12
CA ASP A 76 12.63 9.87 -12.99
C ASP A 76 11.55 10.94 -12.78
N GLN A 77 10.30 10.50 -12.61
CA GLN A 77 9.17 11.39 -12.26
C GLN A 77 9.36 12.03 -10.88
N LEU A 78 9.84 11.27 -9.90
CA LEU A 78 10.08 11.78 -8.54
C LEU A 78 11.22 12.80 -8.50
N ASN A 79 12.25 12.59 -9.32
CA ASN A 79 13.38 13.52 -9.47
C ASN A 79 13.00 14.80 -10.22
N SER A 80 11.90 14.79 -10.98
CA SER A 80 11.43 15.98 -11.68
C SER A 80 10.88 17.03 -10.68
N PRO A 81 11.27 18.31 -10.80
CA PRO A 81 10.99 19.34 -9.80
C PRO A 81 9.51 19.76 -9.70
N GLY A 82 8.64 19.29 -10.60
CA GLY A 82 7.21 19.64 -10.63
C GLY A 82 6.25 18.53 -10.17
N THR A 83 6.73 17.32 -9.88
CA THR A 83 5.85 16.20 -9.52
C THR A 83 5.74 16.09 -8.01
N VAL A 84 4.62 16.53 -7.45
CA VAL A 84 4.30 16.37 -6.03
C VAL A 84 3.73 14.97 -5.81
N GLY A 85 4.52 14.11 -5.17
CA GLY A 85 4.05 12.84 -4.63
C GLY A 85 4.00 11.66 -5.61
N LEU A 86 4.26 10.48 -5.05
CA LEU A 86 4.20 9.16 -5.69
C LEU A 86 2.76 8.70 -6.03
N SER A 87 1.90 9.62 -6.47
CA SER A 87 0.49 9.39 -6.83
C SER A 87 0.32 8.28 -7.88
N THR A 88 1.36 8.04 -8.69
CA THR A 88 1.44 7.00 -9.73
C THR A 88 1.76 5.59 -9.18
N LEU A 89 1.99 5.43 -7.88
CA LEU A 89 2.24 4.12 -7.23
C LEU A 89 0.96 3.33 -6.91
N LYS A 90 -0.20 3.68 -7.49
CA LYS A 90 -1.34 2.74 -7.49
C LYS A 90 -0.96 1.52 -8.35
N VAL A 91 -0.32 0.54 -7.72
CA VAL A 91 -0.19 -0.82 -8.24
C VAL A 91 -1.52 -1.50 -7.95
N SER A 92 -2.45 -1.42 -8.89
CA SER A 92 -3.58 -2.33 -8.89
C SER A 92 -3.00 -3.74 -9.03
N PRO A 93 -3.16 -4.64 -8.03
CA PRO A 93 -2.79 -6.03 -8.21
C PRO A 93 -3.80 -6.63 -9.17
N SER A 94 -3.36 -6.93 -10.40
CA SER A 94 -4.19 -7.71 -11.31
C SER A 94 -4.17 -9.16 -10.85
N ALA A 95 -5.08 -9.52 -9.93
CA ALA A 95 -5.76 -10.82 -9.92
C ALA A 95 -6.95 -10.82 -8.93
N ALA A 96 -8.15 -10.73 -9.50
CA ALA A 96 -9.40 -11.33 -9.03
C ALA A 96 -9.94 -10.98 -7.62
N ALA A 97 -10.83 -9.97 -7.56
CA ALA A 97 -12.08 -10.06 -6.80
C ALA A 97 -13.11 -9.07 -7.36
N ASN A 98 -14.14 -9.61 -8.00
CA ASN A 98 -15.38 -8.92 -8.33
C ASN A 98 -15.98 -8.25 -7.08
N LYS A 99 -16.30 -6.96 -7.16
CA LYS A 99 -17.67 -6.46 -7.24
C LYS A 99 -17.63 -4.94 -7.35
N SER A 100 -18.07 -4.44 -8.49
CA SER A 100 -18.82 -3.21 -8.61
C SER A 100 -19.94 -3.21 -7.57
N SER A 101 -19.91 -2.28 -6.62
CA SER A 101 -21.08 -1.82 -5.90
C SER A 101 -20.82 -0.40 -5.46
N GLN A 102 -21.21 0.50 -6.36
CA GLN A 102 -21.65 1.83 -6.04
C GLN A 102 -22.78 1.71 -4.99
N ALA A 103 -22.51 2.23 -3.79
CA ALA A 103 -23.47 2.62 -2.77
C ALA A 103 -22.88 3.94 -2.25
N ASP A 104 -23.27 5.10 -2.76
CA ASP A 104 -24.56 5.77 -2.58
C ASP A 104 -25.14 5.62 -1.16
N SER A 105 -25.32 6.80 -0.54
CA SER A 105 -25.99 7.12 0.72
C SER A 105 -25.29 6.80 2.06
N GLN A 106 -24.56 7.79 2.59
CA GLN A 106 -24.47 8.03 4.04
C GLN A 106 -24.60 9.55 4.29
N SER A 107 -25.85 10.01 4.37
CA SER A 107 -26.21 11.17 5.18
C SER A 107 -26.59 10.63 6.56
N ASP A 108 -25.69 10.81 7.53
CA ASP A 108 -25.92 10.49 8.93
C ASP A 108 -27.05 11.37 9.52
N PRO A 109 -28.13 10.80 10.07
CA PRO A 109 -29.05 11.53 10.92
C PRO A 109 -28.51 11.49 12.36
N LEU A 110 -28.19 12.68 12.86
CA LEU A 110 -28.01 12.95 14.28
C LEU A 110 -29.23 12.45 15.08
N TYR A 111 -28.96 11.62 16.07
CA TYR A 111 -29.56 11.59 17.41
C TYR A 111 -31.04 11.99 17.58
N ASN A 112 -31.86 10.97 17.85
CA ASN A 112 -32.85 10.85 18.93
C ASN A 112 -33.96 11.92 19.09
N ASP A 113 -35.18 11.57 18.66
CA ASP A 113 -36.40 12.19 19.16
C ASP A 113 -37.32 11.16 19.83
N ASN A 114 -37.34 11.30 21.15
CA ASN A 114 -38.45 11.16 22.08
C ASN A 114 -39.81 10.69 21.56
N GLN A 115 -40.34 9.70 22.29
CA GLN A 115 -41.71 9.64 22.81
C GLN A 115 -42.83 9.63 21.77
N GLN A 116 -43.49 8.46 21.62
CA GLN A 116 -44.90 8.34 21.99
C GLN A 116 -45.23 6.84 22.08
N GLY A 117 -45.47 6.37 23.30
CA GLY A 117 -45.85 4.99 23.57
C GLY A 117 -47.20 4.65 22.95
N ASP A 118 -47.23 3.54 22.22
CA ASP A 118 -48.44 2.89 21.75
C ASP A 118 -49.36 2.58 22.92
N ARG A 119 -50.40 3.38 23.01
CA ARG A 119 -51.59 3.16 23.81
C ARG A 119 -52.45 2.18 23.05
N CYS A 120 -52.37 0.88 23.37
CA CYS A 120 -53.45 -0.11 23.24
C CYS A 120 -52.95 -1.48 23.72
N GLU A 121 -53.11 -1.79 25.00
CA GLU A 121 -53.22 -3.19 25.40
C GLU A 121 -54.36 -3.35 26.40
N ALA A 122 -55.33 -4.15 25.96
CA ALA A 122 -56.55 -4.47 26.65
C ALA A 122 -56.28 -5.46 27.78
N ALA A 123 -56.68 -5.11 29.00
CA ALA A 123 -56.84 -6.06 30.09
C ALA A 123 -57.93 -5.59 31.06
N ALA A 124 -59.19 -5.62 30.63
CA ALA A 124 -60.34 -5.61 31.52
C ALA A 124 -60.81 -7.05 31.74
N ARG A 125 -60.19 -7.73 32.72
CA ARG A 125 -60.68 -9.01 33.29
C ARG A 125 -60.21 -9.13 34.74
N ALA A 126 -61.04 -8.68 35.68
CA ALA A 126 -61.26 -9.31 36.99
C ALA A 126 -62.25 -8.47 37.85
N SER A 127 -63.40 -9.09 38.15
CA SER A 127 -64.04 -9.14 39.47
C SER A 127 -64.38 -7.83 40.21
N PHE A 128 -65.61 -7.33 40.05
CA PHE A 128 -66.74 -7.51 40.98
C PHE A 128 -67.99 -6.83 40.41
#